data_AF-A0A523W843-F1
#
_entry.id   AF-A0A523W843-F1
#
_cell.length_a   1.000
_cell.length_b   1.000
_cell.length_c   1.000
_cell.angle_alpha   90.00
_cell.angle_beta   90.00
_cell.angle_gamma   90.00
#
_symmetry.space_group_name_H-M   'P 1'
#
loop_
_entity.id
_entity.type
_entity.pdbx_description
1 polymer ?
#
loop_
_entity_poly.entity_id
_entity_poly.type
_entity_poly.pdbx_seq_one_letter_code
_entity_poly.pdbx_strand_id
1 'polypeptide(L)'
;MHSEVKVPISVIIPTRNEEMNMRQCLESVKWADEIFVVDSKSTDHTIEIANEYTDNVVMFHWNGKWPKKKNWALEKLSLSHEWVLFLDADEQVTPGLAGEIRQLVSNGTEFSGFLVKYDFYFLGKLLKHGVLLLKCVFFKHKLGRFEKIDIPEVTDCDVEIDEHPVIKGKVGKLKNKMIHHDFKDLHHFFHRHNIFSDWETGLRSCKTKRDKEKELKASLFGSQVERRRFLKELFFKLPGRPVIYFLYSYVIRGGFLDGKAGYIYNVLKAFYYFSVDIKLYEERLRLEKVGRQLHEKTRNAGDWI
;
A
#
# COMPACT_ATOMS: atom_id res chain seq x y z
N MET A 1 -27.94 -27.82 5.38
CA MET A 1 -26.87 -26.85 5.08
C MET A 1 -25.78 -27.58 4.33
N HIS A 2 -25.64 -27.35 3.03
CA HIS A 2 -24.45 -27.84 2.31
C HIS A 2 -23.27 -26.98 2.79
N SER A 3 -22.31 -27.58 3.49
CA SER A 3 -21.05 -26.90 3.79
C SER A 3 -20.39 -26.55 2.47
N GLU A 4 -20.29 -25.26 2.17
CA GLU A 4 -19.61 -24.80 0.96
C GLU A 4 -18.14 -25.28 1.02
N VAL A 5 -17.67 -25.96 -0.02
CA VAL A 5 -16.28 -26.43 -0.09
C VAL A 5 -15.37 -25.20 -0.08
N LYS A 6 -14.57 -25.08 0.97
CA LYS A 6 -13.60 -24.00 1.13
C LYS A 6 -12.48 -24.13 0.10
N VAL A 7 -11.94 -22.99 -0.31
CA VAL A 7 -10.82 -22.94 -1.25
C VAL A 7 -9.50 -22.94 -0.48
N PRO A 8 -8.52 -23.82 -0.81
CA PRO A 8 -7.28 -23.98 -0.04
C PRO A 8 -6.31 -22.82 -0.28
N ILE A 9 -6.61 -21.69 0.33
CA ILE A 9 -5.80 -20.48 0.36
C ILE A 9 -5.77 -19.92 1.79
N SER A 10 -4.70 -19.18 2.09
CA SER A 10 -4.60 -18.38 3.31
C SER A 10 -4.88 -16.92 2.99
N VAL A 11 -5.85 -16.31 3.65
CA VAL A 11 -6.11 -14.87 3.56
C VAL A 11 -5.40 -14.21 4.74
N ILE A 12 -4.66 -13.13 4.50
CA ILE A 12 -4.05 -12.31 5.54
C ILE A 12 -4.65 -10.92 5.46
N ILE A 13 -5.24 -10.46 6.55
CA ILE A 13 -5.87 -9.14 6.70
C ILE A 13 -5.07 -8.31 7.71
N PRO A 14 -4.10 -7.50 7.27
CA PRO A 14 -3.43 -6.54 8.13
C PRO A 14 -4.41 -5.41 8.48
N THR A 15 -4.57 -5.10 9.76
CA THR A 15 -5.58 -4.13 10.20
C THR A 15 -5.14 -3.27 11.39
N ARG A 16 -5.85 -2.15 11.58
CA ARG A 16 -5.84 -1.29 12.78
C ARG A 16 -7.02 -0.32 12.72
N ASN A 17 -7.94 -0.40 13.68
CA ASN A 17 -9.12 0.46 13.82
C ASN A 17 -9.98 0.50 12.54
N GLU A 18 -10.53 -0.64 12.16
CA GLU A 18 -11.30 -0.88 10.94
C GLU A 18 -12.70 -1.46 11.23
N GLU A 19 -13.30 -1.14 12.38
CA GLU A 19 -14.60 -1.70 12.79
C GLU A 19 -15.71 -1.51 11.74
N MET A 20 -15.70 -0.38 11.03
CA MET A 20 -16.68 -0.07 9.98
C MET A 20 -16.53 -0.96 8.74
N ASN A 21 -15.33 -1.45 8.48
CA ASN A 21 -14.96 -2.16 7.25
C ASN A 21 -14.85 -3.68 7.48
N MET A 22 -14.40 -4.08 8.68
CA MET A 22 -13.96 -5.42 9.01
C MET A 22 -14.99 -6.51 8.66
N ARG A 23 -16.26 -6.29 9.00
CA ARG A 23 -17.32 -7.26 8.73
C ARG A 23 -17.48 -7.53 7.23
N GLN A 24 -17.54 -6.49 6.41
CA GLN A 24 -17.73 -6.63 4.96
C GLN A 24 -16.50 -7.25 4.30
N CYS A 25 -15.30 -6.89 4.79
CA CYS A 25 -14.04 -7.52 4.39
C CYS A 25 -14.07 -9.03 4.62
N LEU A 26 -14.36 -9.47 5.84
CA LEU A 26 -14.39 -10.88 6.24
C LEU A 26 -15.49 -11.68 5.53
N GLU A 27 -16.69 -11.11 5.38
CA GLU A 27 -17.77 -11.73 4.60
C GLU A 27 -17.34 -12.01 3.16
N SER A 28 -16.57 -11.10 2.55
CA SER A 28 -16.13 -11.24 1.16
C SER A 28 -15.10 -12.36 0.95
N VAL A 29 -14.47 -12.84 2.02
CA VAL A 29 -13.44 -13.89 1.98
C VAL A 29 -13.79 -15.16 2.75
N LYS A 30 -15.01 -15.28 3.30
CA LYS A 30 -15.44 -16.47 4.04
C LYS A 30 -15.42 -17.77 3.22
N TRP A 31 -15.23 -17.70 1.91
CA TRP A 31 -15.05 -18.87 1.04
C TRP A 31 -13.63 -19.45 1.11
N ALA A 32 -12.67 -18.71 1.64
CA ALA A 32 -11.31 -19.19 1.91
C ALA A 32 -11.29 -20.16 3.09
N ASP A 33 -10.39 -21.14 3.01
CA ASP A 33 -10.20 -22.14 4.05
C ASP A 33 -9.54 -21.57 5.31
N GLU A 34 -8.58 -20.66 5.14
CA GLU A 34 -7.82 -20.09 6.24
C GLU A 34 -7.82 -18.55 6.17
N ILE A 35 -8.18 -17.89 7.27
CA ILE A 35 -8.23 -16.43 7.39
C ILE A 35 -7.45 -16.01 8.63
N PHE A 36 -6.41 -15.20 8.46
CA PHE A 36 -5.65 -14.54 9.53
C PHE A 36 -5.98 -13.05 9.57
N VAL A 37 -6.28 -12.54 10.77
CA VAL A 37 -6.38 -11.09 11.01
C VAL A 37 -5.15 -10.67 11.81
N VAL A 38 -4.32 -9.79 11.23
CA VAL A 38 -3.08 -9.31 11.85
C VAL A 38 -3.29 -7.88 12.32
N ASP A 39 -3.64 -7.74 13.58
CA ASP A 39 -4.10 -6.49 14.19
C ASP A 39 -2.97 -5.73 14.90
N SER A 40 -2.97 -4.40 14.80
CA SER A 40 -2.02 -3.55 15.51
C SER A 40 -2.63 -2.77 16.66
N LYS A 41 -3.15 -3.53 17.63
CA LYS A 41 -3.72 -3.02 18.88
C LYS A 41 -4.87 -2.07 18.58
N SER A 42 -5.84 -2.54 17.81
CA SER A 42 -7.08 -1.81 17.62
C SER A 42 -7.73 -1.50 18.97
N THR A 43 -8.28 -0.30 19.08
CA THR A 43 -8.95 0.22 20.27
C THR A 43 -10.46 0.32 20.07
N ASP A 44 -10.94 -0.05 18.91
CA ASP A 44 -12.36 -0.09 18.50
C ASP A 44 -12.84 -1.55 18.44
N HIS A 45 -14.05 -1.79 17.90
CA HIS A 45 -14.63 -3.13 17.84
C HIS A 45 -14.02 -4.06 16.77
N THR A 46 -12.89 -3.69 16.14
CA THR A 46 -12.26 -4.47 15.06
C THR A 46 -11.95 -5.91 15.45
N ILE A 47 -11.35 -6.11 16.63
CA ILE A 47 -10.93 -7.43 17.11
C ILE A 47 -12.16 -8.29 17.44
N GLU A 48 -13.17 -7.69 18.08
CA GLU A 48 -14.43 -8.37 18.43
C GLU A 48 -15.11 -8.91 17.17
N ILE A 49 -15.24 -8.06 16.13
CA ILE A 49 -15.81 -8.46 14.84
C ILE A 49 -14.95 -9.57 14.20
N ALA A 50 -13.62 -9.46 14.23
CA ALA A 50 -12.73 -10.45 13.62
C ALA A 50 -12.89 -11.85 14.24
N ASN A 51 -13.04 -11.92 15.56
CA ASN A 51 -13.22 -13.18 16.30
C ASN A 51 -14.54 -13.89 15.96
N GLU A 52 -15.53 -13.22 15.37
CA GLU A 52 -16.75 -13.88 14.87
C GLU A 52 -16.49 -14.75 13.63
N TYR A 53 -15.39 -14.52 12.91
CA TYR A 53 -15.11 -15.15 11.61
C TYR A 53 -13.92 -16.12 11.63
N THR A 54 -12.98 -15.94 12.55
CA THR A 54 -11.77 -16.76 12.64
C THR A 54 -11.18 -16.73 14.03
N ASP A 55 -10.62 -17.87 14.46
CA ASP A 55 -9.82 -17.97 15.70
C ASP A 55 -8.38 -17.44 15.49
N ASN A 56 -7.98 -17.16 14.25
CA ASN A 56 -6.63 -16.74 13.89
C ASN A 56 -6.46 -15.21 13.91
N VAL A 57 -6.88 -14.56 15.01
CA VAL A 57 -6.64 -13.13 15.24
C VAL A 57 -5.32 -12.96 16.00
N VAL A 58 -4.32 -12.37 15.34
CA VAL A 58 -2.94 -12.27 15.82
C VAL A 58 -2.55 -10.82 16.05
N MET A 59 -2.05 -10.53 17.24
CA MET A 59 -1.53 -9.20 17.57
C MET A 59 -0.12 -9.01 16.99
N PHE A 60 0.04 -7.94 16.21
CA PHE A 60 1.32 -7.45 15.75
C PHE A 60 1.79 -6.27 16.60
N HIS A 61 3.01 -6.35 17.08
CA HIS A 61 3.70 -5.22 17.71
C HIS A 61 4.94 -4.89 16.91
N TRP A 62 4.93 -3.71 16.28
CA TRP A 62 6.11 -3.22 15.61
C TRP A 62 7.13 -2.74 16.64
N ASN A 63 8.35 -3.26 16.55
CA ASN A 63 9.47 -2.98 17.46
C ASN A 63 10.50 -2.02 16.84
N GLY A 64 10.10 -1.25 15.83
CA GLY A 64 10.98 -0.33 15.07
C GLY A 64 11.98 -1.04 14.15
N LYS A 65 11.92 -2.37 14.02
CA LYS A 65 12.84 -3.16 13.18
C LYS A 65 12.09 -3.88 12.07
N TRP A 66 12.82 -4.19 11.00
CA TRP A 66 12.35 -5.08 9.94
C TRP A 66 12.29 -6.53 10.45
N PRO A 67 11.33 -7.37 10.01
CA PRO A 67 10.27 -7.11 9.04
C PRO A 67 9.10 -6.28 9.59
N LYS A 68 8.51 -5.45 8.72
CA LYS A 68 7.20 -4.80 8.97
C LYS A 68 6.05 -5.79 8.84
N LYS A 69 4.83 -5.36 9.21
CA LYS A 69 3.64 -6.20 9.40
C LYS A 69 3.43 -7.27 8.33
N LYS A 70 3.46 -6.93 7.03
CA LYS A 70 3.18 -7.90 5.94
C LYS A 70 4.26 -8.98 5.79
N ASN A 71 5.53 -8.61 5.81
CA ASN A 71 6.62 -9.59 5.79
C ASN A 71 6.70 -10.38 7.11
N TRP A 72 6.43 -9.74 8.25
CA TRP A 72 6.35 -10.42 9.54
C TRP A 72 5.27 -11.50 9.52
N ALA A 73 4.08 -11.19 8.97
CA ALA A 73 2.99 -12.15 8.83
C ALA A 73 3.41 -13.35 7.96
N LEU A 74 4.08 -13.11 6.83
CA LEU A 74 4.61 -14.18 5.96
C LEU A 74 5.67 -15.06 6.63
N GLU A 75 6.39 -14.54 7.63
CA GLU A 75 7.45 -15.27 8.34
C GLU A 75 6.99 -15.96 9.62
N LYS A 76 5.96 -15.42 10.28
CA LYS A 76 5.52 -15.87 11.61
C LYS A 76 4.24 -16.67 11.62
N LEU A 77 3.34 -16.43 10.66
CA LEU A 77 2.09 -17.19 10.58
C LEU A 77 2.37 -18.60 10.05
N SER A 78 1.72 -19.58 10.66
CA SER A 78 1.71 -20.96 10.18
C SER A 78 0.70 -21.10 9.04
N LEU A 79 1.08 -20.63 7.85
CA LEU A 79 0.22 -20.70 6.66
C LEU A 79 0.09 -22.16 6.19
N SER A 80 -1.14 -22.67 6.18
CA SER A 80 -1.43 -24.06 5.77
C SER A 80 -1.37 -24.25 4.25
N HIS A 81 -1.53 -23.16 3.48
CA HIS A 81 -1.70 -23.19 2.04
C HIS A 81 -0.56 -22.53 1.28
N GLU A 82 -0.28 -22.99 0.06
CA GLU A 82 0.75 -22.41 -0.82
C GLU A 82 0.40 -20.98 -1.25
N TRP A 83 -0.88 -20.72 -1.44
CA TRP A 83 -1.39 -19.45 -1.95
C TRP A 83 -1.83 -18.54 -0.82
N VAL A 84 -1.37 -17.30 -0.84
CA VAL A 84 -1.79 -16.24 0.07
C VAL A 84 -2.53 -15.14 -0.69
N LEU A 85 -3.61 -14.64 -0.10
CA LEU A 85 -4.28 -13.41 -0.50
C LEU A 85 -4.08 -12.35 0.60
N PHE A 86 -3.36 -11.28 0.29
CA PHE A 86 -3.35 -10.08 1.12
C PHE A 86 -4.57 -9.22 0.81
N LEU A 87 -5.38 -8.94 1.81
CA LEU A 87 -6.55 -8.08 1.68
C LEU A 87 -6.46 -6.97 2.72
N ASP A 88 -6.45 -5.71 2.30
CA ASP A 88 -6.54 -4.60 3.25
C ASP A 88 -7.97 -4.60 3.86
N ALA A 89 -8.12 -4.22 5.13
CA ALA A 89 -9.41 -4.35 5.83
C ALA A 89 -10.53 -3.44 5.27
N ASP A 90 -10.18 -2.43 4.47
CA ASP A 90 -11.10 -1.56 3.71
C ASP A 90 -11.41 -2.09 2.28
N GLU A 91 -11.00 -3.33 1.99
CA GLU A 91 -11.20 -3.99 0.71
C GLU A 91 -12.10 -5.23 0.79
N GLN A 92 -12.75 -5.54 -0.33
CA GLN A 92 -13.66 -6.67 -0.48
C GLN A 92 -13.35 -7.43 -1.77
N VAL A 93 -13.36 -8.76 -1.67
CA VAL A 93 -13.27 -9.64 -2.83
C VAL A 93 -14.65 -9.79 -3.47
N THR A 94 -14.76 -9.49 -4.77
CA THR A 94 -16.03 -9.71 -5.47
C THR A 94 -16.31 -11.20 -5.67
N PRO A 95 -17.58 -11.63 -5.77
CA PRO A 95 -17.90 -13.03 -6.08
C PRO A 95 -17.25 -13.54 -7.37
N GLY A 96 -17.14 -12.68 -8.39
CA GLY A 96 -16.45 -13.02 -9.64
C GLY A 96 -14.95 -13.27 -9.43
N LEU A 97 -14.29 -12.46 -8.60
CA LEU A 97 -12.89 -12.64 -8.23
C LEU A 97 -12.69 -13.91 -7.39
N ALA A 98 -13.57 -14.19 -6.44
CA ALA A 98 -13.56 -15.42 -5.65
C ALA A 98 -13.66 -16.67 -6.56
N GLY A 99 -14.60 -16.65 -7.52
CA GLY A 99 -14.76 -17.72 -8.51
C GLY A 99 -13.54 -17.91 -9.40
N GLU A 100 -12.92 -16.81 -9.84
CA GLU A 100 -11.68 -16.84 -10.64
C GLU A 100 -10.50 -17.41 -9.84
N ILE A 101 -10.33 -17.01 -8.58
CA ILE A 101 -9.30 -17.56 -7.69
C ILE A 101 -9.54 -19.06 -7.43
N ARG A 102 -10.79 -19.46 -7.16
CA ARG A 102 -11.16 -20.87 -6.97
C ARG A 102 -10.74 -21.71 -8.17
N GLN A 103 -11.07 -21.27 -9.39
CA GLN A 103 -10.69 -21.97 -10.62
C GLN A 103 -9.17 -22.05 -10.80
N LEU A 104 -8.44 -20.98 -10.50
CA LEU A 104 -6.98 -20.94 -10.62
C LEU A 104 -6.29 -21.91 -9.66
N VAL A 105 -6.77 -21.97 -8.42
CA VAL A 105 -6.22 -22.89 -7.41
C VAL A 105 -6.54 -24.33 -7.76
N SER A 106 -7.78 -24.63 -8.18
CA SER A 106 -8.19 -26.00 -8.54
C SER A 106 -7.52 -26.53 -9.80
N ASN A 107 -7.37 -25.71 -10.84
CA ASN A 107 -6.82 -26.16 -12.13
C ASN A 107 -5.29 -26.09 -12.18
N GLY A 108 -4.67 -25.41 -11.22
CA GLY A 108 -3.25 -25.08 -11.26
C GLY A 108 -2.92 -23.97 -12.27
N THR A 109 -1.72 -23.40 -12.13
CA THR A 109 -1.26 -22.30 -12.98
C THR A 109 0.27 -22.21 -13.02
N GLU A 110 0.81 -21.71 -14.14
CA GLU A 110 2.24 -21.41 -14.28
C GLU A 110 2.66 -20.11 -13.57
N PHE A 111 1.71 -19.29 -13.15
CA PHE A 111 1.97 -18.04 -12.46
C PHE A 111 2.29 -18.25 -10.98
N SER A 112 3.14 -17.39 -10.44
CA SER A 112 3.54 -17.38 -9.03
C SER A 112 2.88 -16.24 -8.25
N GLY A 113 2.21 -15.32 -8.95
CA GLY A 113 1.47 -14.22 -8.38
C GLY A 113 0.55 -13.55 -9.39
N PHE A 114 -0.39 -12.77 -8.88
CA PHE A 114 -1.42 -12.15 -9.70
C PHE A 114 -1.69 -10.72 -9.28
N LEU A 115 -1.84 -9.91 -10.31
CA LEU A 115 -2.31 -8.54 -10.20
C LEU A 115 -3.82 -8.49 -10.28
N VAL A 116 -4.39 -7.73 -9.37
CA VAL A 116 -5.83 -7.53 -9.26
C VAL A 116 -6.13 -6.04 -9.36
N LYS A 117 -7.11 -5.71 -10.20
CA LYS A 117 -7.67 -4.36 -10.27
C LYS A 117 -8.59 -4.18 -9.08
N TYR A 118 -8.71 -2.96 -8.57
CA TYR A 118 -9.74 -2.65 -7.59
C TYR A 118 -10.56 -1.45 -8.02
N ASP A 119 -11.86 -1.55 -7.79
CA ASP A 119 -12.83 -0.49 -7.97
C ASP A 119 -12.86 0.35 -6.69
N PHE A 120 -12.52 1.64 -6.81
CA PHE A 120 -12.37 2.54 -5.68
C PHE A 120 -13.61 3.42 -5.52
N TYR A 121 -14.25 3.34 -4.36
CA TYR A 121 -15.36 4.22 -4.02
C TYR A 121 -14.86 5.40 -3.22
N PHE A 122 -15.21 6.60 -3.68
CA PHE A 122 -14.87 7.85 -3.03
C PHE A 122 -16.14 8.67 -2.83
N LEU A 123 -16.41 9.08 -1.59
CA LEU A 123 -17.63 9.79 -1.21
C LEU A 123 -18.91 9.08 -1.71
N GLY A 124 -18.95 7.76 -1.53
CA GLY A 124 -20.08 6.91 -1.95
C GLY A 124 -20.22 6.69 -3.45
N LYS A 125 -19.29 7.19 -4.29
CA LYS A 125 -19.32 7.01 -5.74
C LYS A 125 -18.13 6.19 -6.22
N LEU A 126 -18.42 5.17 -7.02
CA LEU A 126 -17.41 4.44 -7.78
C LEU A 126 -16.69 5.37 -8.76
N LEU A 127 -15.37 5.48 -8.64
CA LEU A 127 -14.53 6.16 -9.61
C LEU A 127 -14.17 5.20 -10.74
N LYS A 128 -14.76 5.39 -11.93
CA LYS A 128 -14.55 4.52 -13.09
C LYS A 128 -13.38 4.99 -13.96
N HIS A 129 -12.99 6.25 -13.81
CA HIS A 129 -11.99 6.92 -14.63
C HIS A 129 -10.79 7.36 -13.80
N GLY A 130 -9.75 7.88 -14.47
CA GLY A 130 -8.49 8.26 -13.82
C GLY A 130 -7.40 7.19 -13.93
N VAL A 131 -6.43 7.28 -13.02
CA VAL A 131 -5.28 6.37 -12.98
C VAL A 131 -5.75 4.96 -12.64
N LEU A 132 -5.31 3.97 -13.44
CA LEU A 132 -5.62 2.58 -13.17
C LEU A 132 -4.97 2.13 -11.87
N LEU A 133 -5.76 1.51 -11.00
CA LEU A 133 -5.31 0.98 -9.74
C LEU A 133 -5.15 -0.54 -9.82
N LEU A 134 -3.95 -1.02 -9.50
CA LEU A 134 -3.55 -2.43 -9.62
C LEU A 134 -2.66 -2.82 -8.43
N LYS A 135 -2.99 -3.90 -7.74
CA LYS A 135 -2.16 -4.45 -6.65
C LYS A 135 -1.80 -5.91 -6.95
N CYS A 136 -0.58 -6.31 -6.61
CA CYS A 136 -0.22 -7.72 -6.56
C CYS A 136 -0.56 -8.20 -5.15
N VAL A 137 -1.63 -8.97 -5.00
CA VAL A 137 -2.20 -9.35 -3.69
C VAL A 137 -2.36 -10.85 -3.52
N PHE A 138 -2.44 -11.59 -4.62
CA PHE A 138 -2.63 -13.03 -4.60
C PHE A 138 -1.38 -13.72 -5.17
N PHE A 139 -0.62 -14.43 -4.34
CA PHE A 139 0.64 -15.02 -4.75
C PHE A 139 1.04 -16.23 -3.92
N LYS A 140 2.02 -17.00 -4.41
CA LYS A 140 2.59 -18.13 -3.67
C LYS A 140 3.48 -17.60 -2.54
N HIS A 141 3.11 -17.86 -1.29
CA HIS A 141 3.73 -17.20 -0.13
C HIS A 141 5.25 -17.50 0.00
N LYS A 142 5.72 -18.65 -0.51
CA LYS A 142 7.17 -19.00 -0.54
C LYS A 142 7.96 -18.24 -1.60
N LEU A 143 7.29 -17.65 -2.59
CA LEU A 143 7.91 -16.98 -3.74
C LEU A 143 7.76 -15.45 -3.71
N GLY A 144 6.95 -14.89 -2.81
CA GLY A 144 6.72 -13.46 -2.69
C GLY A 144 7.21 -12.86 -1.38
N ARG A 145 7.89 -11.72 -1.43
CA ARG A 145 8.21 -10.89 -0.25
C ARG A 145 7.99 -9.42 -0.57
N PHE A 146 7.45 -8.65 0.37
CA PHE A 146 7.32 -7.20 0.22
C PHE A 146 8.71 -6.55 0.22
N GLU A 147 8.89 -5.53 -0.62
CA GLU A 147 10.13 -4.76 -0.64
C GLU A 147 10.50 -4.27 0.77
N LYS A 148 11.79 -4.25 1.07
CA LYS A 148 12.30 -3.54 2.26
C LYS A 148 12.58 -2.11 1.84
N ILE A 149 11.82 -1.15 2.36
CA ILE A 149 12.07 0.28 2.16
C ILE A 149 12.73 0.83 3.44
N ASP A 150 14.06 0.98 3.40
CA ASP A 150 14.85 1.44 4.54
C ASP A 150 14.79 2.97 4.63
N ILE A 151 13.84 3.48 5.42
CA ILE A 151 13.73 4.89 5.76
C ILE A 151 13.75 5.07 7.28
N PRO A 152 14.33 6.17 7.79
CA PRO A 152 14.13 6.54 9.19
C PRO A 152 12.63 6.59 9.52
N GLU A 153 12.27 6.26 10.76
CA GLU A 153 10.90 6.40 11.25
C GLU A 153 10.43 7.85 11.08
N VAL A 154 9.68 8.12 10.02
CA VAL A 154 9.03 9.42 9.80
C VAL A 154 7.56 9.37 10.23
N THR A 155 7.02 8.18 10.45
CA THR A 155 5.60 7.94 10.76
C THR A 155 5.44 6.74 11.69
N ASP A 156 4.47 6.78 12.60
CA ASP A 156 4.04 5.64 13.44
C ASP A 156 3.29 4.53 12.65
N CYS A 157 3.51 4.46 11.33
CA CYS A 157 2.90 3.48 10.46
C CYS A 157 3.70 2.18 10.42
N ASP A 158 3.01 1.14 10.85
CA ASP A 158 3.46 -0.25 10.94
C ASP A 158 3.37 -1.02 9.61
N VAL A 159 2.74 -0.42 8.60
CA VAL A 159 2.68 -0.86 7.20
C VAL A 159 3.48 0.14 6.36
N GLU A 160 4.36 -0.36 5.48
CA GLU A 160 5.04 0.49 4.52
C GLU A 160 4.04 1.01 3.47
N ILE A 161 4.00 2.33 3.32
CA ILE A 161 3.13 2.97 2.35
C ILE A 161 3.68 2.66 0.96
N ASP A 162 2.81 2.21 0.03
CA ASP A 162 3.20 1.79 -1.32
C ASP A 162 4.13 0.55 -1.39
N GLU A 163 4.21 -0.33 -0.37
CA GLU A 163 4.98 -1.59 -0.51
C GLU A 163 4.37 -2.54 -1.57
N HIS A 164 5.21 -3.11 -2.44
CA HIS A 164 4.81 -4.11 -3.43
C HIS A 164 5.51 -5.45 -3.16
N PRO A 165 4.82 -6.59 -3.33
CA PRO A 165 5.48 -7.88 -3.24
C PRO A 165 6.32 -8.12 -4.49
N VAL A 166 7.61 -8.41 -4.27
CA VAL A 166 8.53 -8.91 -5.27
C VAL A 166 8.31 -10.42 -5.37
N ILE A 167 7.80 -10.85 -6.53
CA ILE A 167 7.48 -12.26 -6.79
C ILE A 167 8.59 -12.89 -7.63
N LYS A 168 9.14 -14.01 -7.13
CA LYS A 168 10.03 -14.89 -7.90
C LYS A 168 9.18 -15.80 -8.80
N GLY A 169 9.06 -15.43 -10.08
CA GLY A 169 8.33 -16.22 -11.07
C GLY A 169 7.46 -15.36 -11.97
N LYS A 170 6.55 -15.98 -12.74
CA LYS A 170 5.66 -15.26 -13.66
C LYS A 170 4.53 -14.61 -12.87
N VAL A 171 4.19 -13.36 -13.21
CA VAL A 171 3.07 -12.63 -12.61
C VAL A 171 1.95 -12.47 -13.64
N GLY A 172 0.78 -13.02 -13.34
CA GLY A 172 -0.43 -12.92 -14.15
C GLY A 172 -1.29 -11.70 -13.79
N LYS A 173 -2.41 -11.54 -14.48
CA LYS A 173 -3.44 -10.54 -14.18
C LYS A 173 -4.79 -11.23 -14.12
N LEU A 174 -5.55 -10.99 -13.04
CA LEU A 174 -6.93 -11.43 -12.93
C LEU A 174 -7.86 -10.50 -13.70
N LYS A 175 -8.95 -11.06 -14.19
CA LYS A 175 -9.97 -10.34 -14.98
C LYS A 175 -10.92 -9.59 -14.05
N ASN A 176 -11.33 -10.24 -12.97
CA ASN A 176 -12.25 -9.67 -11.99
C ASN A 176 -11.53 -8.73 -11.02
N LYS A 177 -12.32 -7.89 -10.35
CA LYS A 177 -11.82 -6.81 -9.53
C LYS A 177 -12.11 -7.05 -8.05
N MET A 178 -11.32 -6.40 -7.21
CA MET A 178 -11.63 -6.13 -5.81
C MET A 178 -12.46 -4.85 -5.73
N ILE A 179 -13.06 -4.61 -4.58
CA ILE A 179 -13.68 -3.33 -4.25
C ILE A 179 -12.88 -2.73 -3.10
N HIS A 180 -12.60 -1.44 -3.16
CA HIS A 180 -12.03 -0.68 -2.06
C HIS A 180 -13.07 0.36 -1.63
N HIS A 181 -13.62 0.16 -0.43
CA HIS A 181 -14.59 1.05 0.19
C HIS A 181 -13.96 1.65 1.44
N ASP A 182 -13.55 2.91 1.33
CA ASP A 182 -13.19 3.66 2.53
C ASP A 182 -14.47 4.27 3.12
N PHE A 183 -15.06 3.59 4.10
CA PHE A 183 -16.26 4.08 4.81
C PHE A 183 -15.93 5.19 5.82
N LYS A 184 -14.65 5.54 6.00
CA LYS A 184 -14.23 6.63 6.88
C LYS A 184 -14.45 7.98 6.21
N ASP A 185 -14.51 9.02 7.03
CA ASP A 185 -14.80 10.37 6.59
C ASP A 185 -13.59 11.08 5.94
N LEU A 186 -13.82 12.32 5.49
CA LEU A 186 -12.75 13.14 4.92
C LEU A 186 -11.67 13.49 5.94
N HIS A 187 -11.99 13.58 7.24
CA HIS A 187 -10.99 13.83 8.27
C HIS A 187 -9.94 12.70 8.28
N HIS A 188 -10.40 11.44 8.24
CA HIS A 188 -9.50 10.29 8.10
C HIS A 188 -8.69 10.35 6.80
N PHE A 189 -9.33 10.70 5.68
CA PHE A 189 -8.64 10.84 4.40
C PHE A 189 -7.48 11.85 4.50
N PHE A 190 -7.71 13.06 5.04
CA PHE A 190 -6.68 14.09 5.17
C PHE A 190 -5.56 13.68 6.13
N HIS A 191 -5.92 13.12 7.28
CA HIS A 191 -4.94 12.62 8.25
C HIS A 191 -4.02 11.57 7.63
N ARG A 192 -4.60 10.58 6.93
CA ARG A 192 -3.85 9.53 6.23
C ARG A 192 -2.95 10.10 5.12
N HIS A 193 -3.43 11.07 4.34
CA HIS A 193 -2.62 11.70 3.29
C HIS A 193 -1.50 12.59 3.85
N ASN A 194 -1.67 13.17 5.03
CA ASN A 194 -0.60 13.88 5.72
C ASN A 194 0.54 12.92 6.06
N ILE A 195 0.22 11.81 6.72
CA ILE A 195 1.17 10.72 7.01
C ILE A 195 1.86 10.21 5.73
N PHE A 196 1.10 9.98 4.66
CA PHE A 196 1.66 9.50 3.40
C PHE A 196 2.66 10.49 2.81
N SER A 197 2.36 11.79 2.91
CA SER A 197 3.27 12.82 2.42
C SER A 197 4.53 12.96 3.27
N ASP A 198 4.43 12.75 4.60
CA ASP A 198 5.60 12.69 5.49
C ASP A 198 6.50 11.50 5.13
N TRP A 199 5.90 10.32 4.95
CA TRP A 199 6.60 9.11 4.55
C TRP A 199 7.31 9.27 3.20
N GLU A 200 6.63 9.79 2.18
CA GLU A 200 7.21 10.02 0.84
C GLU A 200 8.32 11.09 0.88
N THR A 201 8.20 12.09 1.77
CA THR A 201 9.25 13.08 2.02
C THR A 201 10.48 12.43 2.65
N GLY A 202 10.31 11.63 3.70
CA GLY A 202 11.37 10.85 4.34
C GLY A 202 12.11 9.93 3.38
N LEU A 203 11.34 9.20 2.55
CA LEU A 203 11.87 8.34 1.48
C LEU A 203 12.84 9.07 0.54
N ARG A 204 12.62 10.36 0.32
CA ARG A 204 13.35 11.15 -0.67
C ARG A 204 14.48 11.97 -0.08
N SER A 205 14.30 12.49 1.14
CA SER A 205 15.28 13.32 1.82
C SER A 205 16.36 12.50 2.52
N CYS A 206 15.99 11.35 3.12
CA CYS A 206 16.90 10.61 3.99
C CYS A 206 17.79 9.59 3.26
N LYS A 207 17.60 9.38 1.95
CA LYS A 207 18.31 8.31 1.22
C LYS A 207 19.65 8.76 0.68
N THR A 208 20.73 8.16 1.18
CA THR A 208 22.06 8.29 0.59
C THR A 208 22.18 7.46 -0.70
N LYS A 209 23.22 7.71 -1.51
CA LYS A 209 23.53 6.85 -2.68
C LYS A 209 23.72 5.38 -2.29
N ARG A 210 24.24 5.11 -1.08
CA ARG A 210 24.56 3.77 -0.58
C ARG A 210 23.31 2.99 -0.14
N ASP A 211 22.27 3.68 0.30
CA ASP A 211 20.99 3.06 0.67
C ASP A 211 20.19 2.64 -0.57
N LYS A 212 20.31 3.38 -1.67
CA LYS A 212 19.68 3.05 -2.97
C LYS A 212 20.25 1.79 -3.61
N GLU A 213 21.49 1.39 -3.29
CA GLU A 213 22.13 0.19 -3.86
C GLU A 213 21.64 -1.12 -3.23
N LYS A 214 21.07 -1.07 -2.02
CA LYS A 214 20.54 -2.25 -1.31
C LYS A 214 19.08 -2.58 -1.67
N GLU A 215 18.40 -1.66 -2.36
CA GLU A 215 17.00 -1.81 -2.73
C GLU A 215 16.82 -2.36 -4.15
N LEU A 216 15.59 -2.77 -4.46
CA LEU A 216 15.22 -3.21 -5.80
C LEU A 216 15.52 -2.11 -6.82
N LYS A 217 16.27 -2.45 -7.87
CA LYS A 217 16.72 -1.48 -8.88
C LYS A 217 15.55 -1.02 -9.75
N ALA A 218 15.42 0.29 -9.94
CA ALA A 218 14.48 0.84 -10.92
C ALA A 218 14.92 0.45 -12.35
N SER A 219 14.04 -0.20 -13.10
CA SER A 219 14.34 -0.65 -14.47
C SER A 219 13.09 -0.60 -15.34
N LEU A 220 13.15 0.10 -16.48
CA LEU A 220 12.06 0.17 -17.46
C LEU A 220 11.78 -1.17 -18.16
N PHE A 221 12.79 -2.02 -18.27
CA PHE A 221 12.67 -3.33 -18.91
C PHE A 221 12.58 -4.49 -17.91
N GLY A 222 12.71 -4.18 -16.62
CA GLY A 222 12.67 -5.14 -15.52
C GLY A 222 11.29 -5.74 -15.23
N SER A 223 11.16 -6.32 -14.04
CA SER A 223 9.89 -6.79 -13.49
C SER A 223 8.88 -5.64 -13.34
N GLN A 224 7.61 -5.98 -13.15
CA GLN A 224 6.57 -4.96 -13.01
C GLN A 224 6.86 -3.96 -11.88
N VAL A 225 7.37 -4.43 -10.75
CA VAL A 225 7.71 -3.58 -9.59
C VAL A 225 8.85 -2.63 -9.95
N GLU A 226 9.88 -3.13 -10.64
CA GLU A 226 11.01 -2.32 -11.12
C GLU A 226 10.57 -1.24 -12.13
N ARG A 227 9.62 -1.57 -13.02
CA ARG A 227 9.05 -0.62 -13.99
C ARG A 227 8.23 0.46 -13.30
N ARG A 228 7.38 0.08 -12.35
CA ARG A 228 6.57 1.01 -11.57
C ARG A 228 7.47 1.97 -10.79
N ARG A 229 8.55 1.45 -10.20
CA ARG A 229 9.55 2.24 -9.48
C ARG A 229 10.27 3.22 -10.40
N PHE A 230 10.70 2.79 -11.58
CA PHE A 230 11.29 3.66 -12.60
C PHE A 230 10.35 4.80 -13.00
N LEU A 231 9.08 4.50 -13.28
CA LEU A 231 8.08 5.52 -13.64
C LEU A 231 7.80 6.48 -12.47
N LYS A 232 7.77 5.98 -11.22
CA LYS A 232 7.64 6.83 -10.03
C LYS A 232 8.86 7.76 -9.91
N GLU A 233 10.08 7.25 -10.05
CA GLU A 233 11.29 8.10 -10.03
C GLU A 233 11.30 9.16 -11.11
N LEU A 234 10.87 8.81 -12.33
CA LEU A 234 10.75 9.77 -13.44
C LEU A 234 9.70 10.85 -13.13
N PHE A 235 8.51 10.45 -12.68
CA PHE A 235 7.44 11.38 -12.32
C PHE A 235 7.89 12.39 -11.26
N PHE A 236 8.64 11.92 -10.25
CA PHE A 236 9.17 12.78 -9.20
C PHE A 236 10.41 13.62 -9.57
N LYS A 237 10.89 13.54 -10.82
CA LYS A 237 11.85 14.50 -11.37
C LYS A 237 11.18 15.64 -12.13
N LEU A 238 9.89 15.50 -12.47
CA LEU A 238 9.16 16.52 -13.22
C LEU A 238 8.86 17.73 -12.32
N PRO A 239 8.97 18.97 -12.84
CA PRO A 239 8.44 20.17 -12.19
C PRO A 239 6.91 20.21 -12.32
N GLY A 240 6.22 20.89 -11.40
CA GLY A 240 4.77 21.09 -11.50
C GLY A 240 3.92 19.81 -11.40
N ARG A 241 4.41 18.79 -10.69
CA ARG A 241 3.76 17.47 -10.57
C ARG A 241 2.28 17.49 -10.19
N PRO A 242 1.82 18.34 -9.25
CA PRO A 242 0.40 18.39 -8.90
C PRO A 242 -0.48 18.67 -10.12
N VAL A 243 -0.07 19.65 -10.95
CA VAL A 243 -0.78 20.04 -12.17
C VAL A 243 -0.69 18.95 -13.22
N ILE A 244 0.51 18.38 -13.44
CA ILE A 244 0.71 17.28 -14.39
C ILE A 244 -0.18 16.07 -14.05
N TYR A 245 -0.19 15.66 -12.77
CA TYR A 245 -1.04 14.57 -12.31
C TYR A 245 -2.52 14.89 -12.52
N PHE A 246 -2.95 16.10 -12.14
CA PHE A 246 -4.34 16.52 -12.30
C PHE A 246 -4.76 16.48 -13.77
N LEU A 247 -4.00 17.10 -14.67
CA LEU A 247 -4.31 17.11 -16.11
C LEU A 247 -4.35 15.68 -16.68
N TYR A 248 -3.38 14.84 -16.29
CA TYR A 248 -3.35 13.45 -16.74
C TYR A 248 -4.56 12.66 -16.22
N SER A 249 -4.80 12.65 -14.92
CA SER A 249 -5.82 11.81 -14.30
C SER A 249 -7.24 12.35 -14.51
N TYR A 250 -7.43 13.67 -14.40
CA TYR A 250 -8.74 14.29 -14.54
C TYR A 250 -9.15 14.46 -16.00
N VAL A 251 -8.27 14.94 -16.88
CA VAL A 251 -8.60 15.23 -18.29
C VAL A 251 -8.30 14.04 -19.19
N ILE A 252 -7.03 13.63 -19.30
CA ILE A 252 -6.60 12.60 -20.27
C ILE A 252 -7.23 11.25 -19.93
N ARG A 253 -7.31 10.91 -18.65
CA ARG A 253 -7.88 9.65 -18.17
C ARG A 253 -9.38 9.75 -17.87
N GLY A 254 -10.02 10.87 -18.21
CA GLY A 254 -11.47 11.05 -18.15
C GLY A 254 -12.04 11.15 -16.74
N GLY A 255 -11.24 11.47 -15.71
CA GLY A 255 -11.72 11.63 -14.33
C GLY A 255 -12.89 12.62 -14.17
N PHE A 256 -13.06 13.57 -15.09
CA PHE A 256 -14.23 14.46 -15.13
C PHE A 256 -15.56 13.73 -15.37
N LEU A 257 -15.54 12.55 -16.02
CA LEU A 257 -16.72 11.73 -16.27
C LEU A 257 -17.30 11.12 -14.97
N ASP A 258 -16.51 11.07 -13.91
CA ASP A 258 -16.97 10.65 -12.57
C ASP A 258 -17.63 11.82 -11.80
N GLY A 259 -17.84 12.97 -12.43
CA GLY A 259 -18.57 14.12 -11.87
C GLY A 259 -17.89 14.72 -10.65
N LYS A 260 -18.69 15.15 -9.64
CA LYS A 260 -18.18 15.85 -8.46
C LYS A 260 -17.18 15.01 -7.65
N ALA A 261 -17.45 13.72 -7.46
CA ALA A 261 -16.52 12.84 -6.73
C ALA A 261 -15.19 12.67 -7.48
N GLY A 262 -15.25 12.50 -8.81
CA GLY A 262 -14.06 12.46 -9.66
C GLY A 262 -13.24 13.74 -9.57
N TYR A 263 -13.88 14.90 -9.65
CA TYR A 263 -13.20 16.19 -9.48
C TYR A 263 -12.52 16.32 -8.12
N ILE A 264 -13.26 16.11 -7.02
CA ILE A 264 -12.73 16.24 -5.65
C ILE A 264 -11.55 15.29 -5.45
N TYR A 265 -11.69 14.01 -5.83
CA TYR A 265 -10.61 13.03 -5.69
C TYR A 265 -9.33 13.46 -6.43
N ASN A 266 -9.46 13.91 -7.68
CA ASN A 266 -8.30 14.33 -8.46
C ASN A 266 -7.64 15.60 -7.91
N VAL A 267 -8.42 16.56 -7.39
CA VAL A 267 -7.90 17.74 -6.68
C VAL A 267 -7.16 17.32 -5.42
N LEU A 268 -7.73 16.44 -4.61
CA LEU A 268 -7.10 15.97 -3.36
C LEU A 268 -5.82 15.17 -3.64
N LYS A 269 -5.78 14.35 -4.69
CA LYS A 269 -4.56 13.67 -5.12
C LYS A 269 -3.49 14.64 -5.63
N ALA A 270 -3.88 15.69 -6.36
CA ALA A 270 -2.95 16.75 -6.75
C ALA A 270 -2.41 17.49 -5.52
N PHE A 271 -3.28 17.82 -4.56
CA PHE A 271 -2.90 18.44 -3.29
C PHE A 271 -1.96 17.55 -2.46
N TYR A 272 -2.15 16.23 -2.47
CA TYR A 272 -1.19 15.29 -1.88
C TYR A 272 0.21 15.42 -2.49
N TYR A 273 0.33 15.44 -3.82
CA TYR A 273 1.64 15.64 -4.46
C TYR A 273 2.22 17.02 -4.15
N PHE A 274 1.38 18.05 -4.07
CA PHE A 274 1.81 19.39 -3.65
C PHE A 274 2.35 19.37 -2.22
N SER A 275 1.66 18.66 -1.32
CA SER A 275 2.06 18.51 0.09
C SER A 275 3.43 17.84 0.21
N VAL A 276 3.73 16.83 -0.62
CA VAL A 276 5.08 16.24 -0.70
C VAL A 276 6.11 17.27 -1.18
N ASP A 277 5.78 18.05 -2.20
CA ASP A 277 6.70 19.03 -2.79
C ASP A 277 7.08 20.14 -1.79
N ILE A 278 6.11 20.66 -1.03
CA ILE A 278 6.35 21.70 -0.01
C ILE A 278 7.15 21.15 1.18
N LYS A 279 6.89 19.92 1.63
CA LYS A 279 7.63 19.28 2.73
C LYS A 279 9.07 18.99 2.33
N LEU A 280 9.30 18.56 1.09
CA LEU A 280 10.65 18.43 0.53
C LEU A 280 11.38 19.77 0.44
N TYR A 281 10.66 20.86 0.15
CA TYR A 281 11.25 22.19 0.14
C TYR A 281 11.60 22.68 1.54
N GLU A 282 10.70 22.51 2.52
CA GLU A 282 10.96 22.80 3.93
C GLU A 282 12.20 22.07 4.45
N GLU A 283 12.34 20.77 4.15
CA GLU A 283 13.50 19.99 4.59
C GLU A 283 14.81 20.50 3.97
N ARG A 284 14.80 20.94 2.70
CA ARG A 284 15.98 21.58 2.08
C ARG A 284 16.37 22.87 2.81
N LEU A 285 15.40 23.73 3.13
CA LEU A 285 15.66 24.97 3.87
C LEU A 285 16.23 24.68 5.27
N ARG A 286 15.73 23.64 5.93
CA ARG A 286 16.24 23.19 7.24
C ARG A 286 17.70 22.76 7.14
N LEU A 287 18.05 21.93 6.16
CA LEU A 287 19.43 21.47 5.94
C LEU A 287 20.39 22.62 5.60
N GLU A 288 19.97 23.57 4.77
CA GLU A 288 20.77 24.77 4.48
C GLU A 288 21.04 25.62 5.73
N LYS A 289 20.01 25.79 6.59
CA LYS A 289 20.16 26.53 7.85
C LYS A 289 21.14 25.84 8.79
N VAL A 290 21.05 24.51 8.93
CA VAL A 290 21.99 23.71 9.73
C VAL A 290 23.40 23.79 9.17
N GLY A 291 23.57 23.68 7.86
CA GLY A 291 24.88 23.82 7.19
C GLY A 291 25.51 25.18 7.42
N ARG A 292 24.74 26.27 7.32
CA ARG A 292 25.21 27.63 7.64
C ARG A 292 25.68 27.75 9.10
N GLN A 293 24.90 27.24 10.06
CA GLN A 293 25.26 27.27 11.48
C GLN A 293 26.52 26.45 11.81
N LEU A 294 26.71 25.31 11.15
CA LEU A 294 27.92 24.50 11.32
C LEU A 294 29.15 25.22 10.75
N HIS A 295 29.04 25.81 9.56
CA HIS A 295 30.13 26.60 8.98
C HIS A 295 30.54 27.79 9.84
N GLU A 296 29.57 28.51 10.41
CA GLU A 296 29.82 29.64 11.30
C GLU A 296 30.51 29.21 12.61
N LYS A 297 30.11 28.06 13.20
CA LYS A 297 30.79 27.47 14.36
C LYS A 297 32.22 27.04 14.06
N THR A 298 32.47 26.40 12.92
CA THR A 298 33.83 25.99 12.52
C THR A 298 34.75 27.17 12.24
N ARG A 299 34.21 28.28 11.72
CA ARG A 299 34.96 29.50 11.47
C ARG A 299 35.39 30.16 12.79
N ASN A 300 34.44 30.31 13.73
CA ASN A 300 34.73 30.90 15.05
C ASN A 300 35.63 30.01 15.94
N ALA A 301 35.68 28.69 15.69
CA ALA A 301 36.57 27.76 16.40
C ALA A 301 38.00 27.72 15.81
N GLY A 302 38.19 28.12 14.55
CA GLY A 302 39.50 28.22 13.90
C GLY A 302 40.31 29.45 14.28
N ASP A 303 39.68 30.46 14.90
CA ASP A 303 40.32 31.71 15.33
C ASP A 303 41.00 31.61 16.72
N TRP A 304 41.15 30.39 17.29
CA TRP A 304 41.78 30.11 18.59
C TRP A 304 43.04 29.21 18.52
N ILE A 305 43.69 29.09 17.35
CA ILE A 305 45.00 28.43 17.18
C ILE A 305 45.97 29.45 16.57
#